data_AF-A0A3A0A5T4-F1
#
_entry.id   AF-A0A3A0A5T4-F1
#
_cell.length_a   1.000
_cell.length_b   1.000
_cell.length_c   1.000
_cell.angle_alpha   90.00
_cell.angle_beta   90.00
_cell.angle_gamma   90.00
#
_symmetry.space_group_name_H-M   'P 1'
#
loop_
_entity.id
_entity.type
_entity.pdbx_description
1 polymer ?
#
loop_
_entity_poly.entity_id
_entity_poly.type
_entity_poly.pdbx_seq_one_letter_code
_entity_poly.pdbx_strand_id
1 'polypeptide(L)'
;MLTVDRASTIDAMPAAPSSERVATLPRVRVWVRRLSLPLLISAGLLLVASLLLPYWNITLHAPQYPQGLNIQVYAYKLTGDVFEVDGLNHYIGMMKLGDAAKLERAVSRVAIPLIALLAVVSFWVPGRWKWLAVTPLLIYPVVFILDLFAWLYYAGHSLDPTAALSSSISEFTPRLLGTGTIGQFRTEASFDLGFYLALLAAVIVLVVMLMGRKAGDEAA
;
A
#
# COMPACT_ATOMS: atom_id res chain seq x y z
N MET A 1 77.12 -61.85 -0.69
CA MET A 1 76.38 -60.70 -0.13
C MET A 1 76.15 -59.71 -1.27
N LEU A 2 74.97 -59.07 -1.34
CA LEU A 2 74.39 -58.24 -2.41
C LEU A 2 73.38 -59.01 -3.31
N THR A 3 72.16 -59.29 -2.81
CA THR A 3 70.92 -58.48 -2.89
C THR A 3 70.36 -58.31 -4.30
N VAL A 4 69.34 -59.12 -4.57
CA VAL A 4 68.24 -58.86 -5.50
C VAL A 4 67.48 -57.63 -5.02
N ASP A 5 67.18 -56.66 -5.89
CA ASP A 5 65.96 -55.90 -5.72
C ASP A 5 65.33 -55.53 -7.07
N ARG A 6 64.04 -55.80 -7.16
CA ARG A 6 63.18 -55.71 -8.33
C ARG A 6 61.99 -54.87 -7.86
N ALA A 7 62.03 -53.57 -8.09
CA ALA A 7 60.92 -52.68 -7.81
C ALA A 7 60.49 -51.99 -9.11
N SER A 8 59.46 -52.57 -9.71
CA SER A 8 58.65 -52.00 -10.78
C SER A 8 58.01 -50.69 -10.34
N THR A 9 58.37 -49.60 -11.01
CA THR A 9 57.73 -48.29 -10.87
C THR A 9 56.34 -48.37 -11.50
N ILE A 10 55.30 -48.39 -10.66
CA ILE A 10 53.92 -48.23 -11.11
C ILE A 10 53.71 -46.74 -11.41
N ASP A 11 53.42 -46.43 -12.67
CA ASP A 11 52.98 -45.11 -13.13
C ASP A 11 51.77 -44.66 -12.30
N ALA A 12 51.94 -43.57 -11.55
CA ALA A 12 50.85 -42.89 -10.87
C ALA A 12 49.98 -42.18 -11.93
N MET A 13 48.78 -42.72 -12.17
CA MET A 13 47.73 -42.04 -12.92
C MET A 13 47.45 -40.65 -12.32
N PRO A 14 47.37 -39.57 -13.12
CA PRO A 14 46.94 -38.28 -12.61
C PRO A 14 45.49 -38.38 -12.11
N ALA A 15 45.27 -37.92 -10.88
CA ALA A 15 43.95 -37.88 -10.26
C ALA A 15 42.93 -37.19 -11.18
N ALA A 16 41.79 -37.84 -11.42
CA ALA A 16 40.70 -37.28 -12.19
C ALA A 16 40.25 -35.93 -11.58
N PRO A 17 39.94 -34.90 -12.39
CA PRO A 17 39.38 -33.66 -11.87
C PRO A 17 38.07 -33.96 -11.16
N SER A 18 37.93 -33.47 -9.93
CA SER A 18 36.75 -33.63 -9.09
C SER A 18 35.50 -33.07 -9.77
N SER A 19 34.74 -33.98 -10.37
CA SER A 19 33.38 -33.72 -10.84
C SER A 19 32.52 -33.31 -9.65
N GLU A 20 31.72 -32.27 -9.85
CA GLU A 20 30.54 -31.94 -9.04
C GLU A 20 30.76 -31.26 -7.68
N ARG A 21 31.22 -30.01 -7.71
CA ARG A 21 30.53 -28.99 -6.90
C ARG A 21 29.30 -28.50 -7.67
N VAL A 22 28.31 -29.38 -7.84
CA VAL A 22 26.95 -28.93 -8.13
C VAL A 22 26.50 -28.19 -6.88
N ALA A 23 26.64 -26.87 -6.88
CA ALA A 23 26.17 -26.02 -5.81
C ALA A 23 24.65 -26.19 -5.68
N THR A 24 24.23 -27.14 -4.86
CA THR A 24 22.82 -27.34 -4.52
C THR A 24 22.39 -26.09 -3.77
N LEU A 25 21.62 -25.23 -4.43
CA LEU A 25 21.00 -24.10 -3.76
C LEU A 25 20.28 -24.64 -2.53
N PRO A 26 20.52 -24.09 -1.32
CA PRO A 26 19.87 -24.59 -0.11
C PRO A 26 18.36 -24.62 -0.35
N ARG A 27 17.70 -25.76 -0.04
CA ARG A 27 16.27 -26.00 -0.34
C ARG A 27 15.40 -24.77 -0.02
N VAL A 28 15.68 -24.11 1.10
CA VAL A 28 15.03 -22.87 1.57
C VAL A 28 15.00 -21.76 0.50
N ARG A 29 16.11 -21.51 -0.20
CA ARG A 29 16.22 -20.45 -1.22
C ARG A 29 15.36 -20.73 -2.45
N VAL A 30 15.21 -22.00 -2.83
CA VAL A 30 14.32 -22.41 -3.94
C VAL A 30 12.85 -22.22 -3.56
N TRP A 31 12.46 -22.60 -2.34
CA TRP A 31 11.10 -22.41 -1.83
C TRP A 31 10.72 -20.93 -1.71
N VAL A 32 11.58 -20.10 -1.11
CA VAL A 32 11.34 -18.64 -0.99
C VAL A 32 11.17 -18.01 -2.35
N ARG A 33 12.01 -18.36 -3.33
CA ARG A 33 11.90 -17.83 -4.71
C ARG A 33 10.62 -18.29 -5.40
N ARG A 34 10.17 -19.54 -5.20
CA ARG A 34 8.92 -20.06 -5.76
C ARG A 34 7.68 -19.39 -5.16
N LEU A 35 7.71 -19.07 -3.87
CA LEU A 35 6.60 -18.39 -3.18
C LEU A 35 6.57 -16.88 -3.43
N SER A 36 7.72 -16.25 -3.70
CA SER A 36 7.81 -14.80 -3.86
C SER A 36 6.98 -14.27 -5.03
N LEU A 37 7.08 -14.87 -6.21
CA LEU A 37 6.36 -14.40 -7.40
C LEU A 37 4.83 -14.45 -7.25
N PRO A 38 4.19 -15.58 -6.86
CA PRO A 38 2.74 -15.59 -6.69
C PRO A 38 2.26 -14.64 -5.58
N LEU A 39 3.05 -14.43 -4.52
CA LEU A 39 2.73 -13.44 -3.48
C LEU A 39 2.82 -11.99 -3.98
N LEU A 40 3.80 -11.66 -4.82
CA LEU A 40 3.90 -10.34 -5.43
C LEU A 40 2.76 -10.10 -6.43
N ILE A 41 2.38 -11.13 -7.20
CA ILE A 41 1.23 -11.07 -8.11
C ILE A 41 -0.06 -10.88 -7.31
N SER A 42 -0.27 -11.63 -6.23
CA SER A 42 -1.47 -11.48 -5.40
C SER A 42 -1.52 -10.10 -4.74
N ALA A 43 -0.41 -9.57 -4.23
CA ALA A 43 -0.35 -8.21 -3.70
C ALA A 43 -0.69 -7.15 -4.76
N GLY A 44 -0.14 -7.28 -5.97
CA GLY A 44 -0.48 -6.40 -7.09
C GLY A 44 -1.96 -6.47 -7.47
N LEU A 45 -2.53 -7.67 -7.54
CA LEU A 45 -3.95 -7.87 -7.83
C LEU A 45 -4.86 -7.30 -6.74
N LEU A 46 -4.51 -7.47 -5.46
CA LEU A 46 -5.26 -6.88 -4.34
C LEU A 46 -5.25 -5.36 -4.41
N LEU A 47 -4.10 -4.76 -4.73
CA LEU A 47 -3.97 -3.30 -4.88
C LEU A 47 -4.73 -2.77 -6.11
N VAL A 48 -4.83 -3.53 -7.20
CA VAL A 48 -5.66 -3.11 -8.35
C VAL A 48 -7.15 -3.31 -8.02
N ALA A 49 -7.51 -4.41 -7.38
CA ALA A 49 -8.88 -4.71 -6.99
C ALA A 49 -9.43 -3.70 -5.98
N SER A 50 -8.58 -3.10 -5.14
CA SER A 50 -9.00 -2.06 -4.20
C SER A 50 -9.60 -0.83 -4.88
N LEU A 51 -9.24 -0.54 -6.14
CA LEU A 51 -9.87 0.54 -6.92
C LEU A 51 -11.38 0.36 -7.07
N LEU A 52 -11.87 -0.88 -7.03
CA LEU A 52 -13.29 -1.19 -7.20
C LEU A 52 -14.10 -0.93 -5.92
N LEU A 53 -13.44 -0.64 -4.80
CA LEU A 53 -14.03 -0.55 -3.48
C LEU A 53 -13.74 0.82 -2.84
N PRO A 54 -14.62 1.30 -1.95
CA PRO A 54 -14.34 2.50 -1.18
C PRO A 54 -13.14 2.27 -0.26
N TYR A 55 -12.36 3.33 -0.03
CA TYR A 55 -11.25 3.34 0.90
C TYR A 55 -11.66 3.92 2.26
N TRP A 56 -12.54 4.92 2.23
CA TRP A 56 -12.99 5.61 3.41
C TRP A 56 -14.44 6.04 3.22
N ASN A 57 -15.21 6.03 4.30
CA ASN A 57 -16.58 6.49 4.33
C ASN A 57 -16.77 7.48 5.47
N ILE A 58 -17.68 8.43 5.26
CA ILE A 58 -18.16 9.32 6.31
C ILE A 58 -19.65 9.51 6.15
N THR A 59 -20.38 9.37 7.26
CA THR A 59 -21.82 9.63 7.32
C THR A 59 -22.06 10.83 8.21
N LEU A 60 -22.79 11.82 7.70
CA LEU A 60 -23.22 13.00 8.43
C LEU A 60 -24.69 12.87 8.81
N HIS A 61 -24.99 12.97 10.11
CA HIS A 61 -26.34 12.98 10.65
C HIS A 61 -26.72 14.40 11.09
N ALA A 62 -27.89 14.83 10.63
CA ALA A 62 -28.49 16.12 10.94
C ALA A 62 -29.97 15.94 11.33
N PRO A 63 -30.58 16.86 12.08
CA PRO A 63 -32.03 16.84 12.33
C PRO A 63 -32.87 16.77 11.05
N GLN A 64 -32.39 17.39 9.97
CA GLN A 64 -33.03 17.42 8.65
C GLN A 64 -32.76 16.16 7.82
N TYR A 65 -31.69 15.42 8.15
CA TYR A 65 -31.27 14.20 7.47
C TYR A 65 -31.17 13.04 8.48
N PRO A 66 -32.31 12.54 8.99
CA PRO A 66 -32.32 11.52 10.03
C PRO A 66 -31.73 10.18 9.56
N GLN A 67 -31.81 9.89 8.26
CA GLN A 67 -31.20 8.70 7.64
C GLN A 67 -29.67 8.85 7.46
N GLY A 68 -29.13 10.06 7.63
CA GLY A 68 -27.74 10.40 7.37
C GLY A 68 -27.45 10.67 5.89
N LEU A 69 -26.39 11.43 5.64
CA LEU A 69 -25.80 11.68 4.33
C LEU A 69 -24.47 10.93 4.25
N ASN A 70 -24.38 9.95 3.37
CA ASN A 70 -23.22 9.06 3.28
C ASN A 70 -22.32 9.45 2.10
N ILE A 71 -21.04 9.66 2.39
CA ILE A 71 -20.00 9.91 1.39
C ILE A 71 -19.05 8.73 1.39
N GLN A 72 -18.81 8.18 0.20
CA GLN A 72 -17.82 7.15 -0.03
C GLN A 72 -16.67 7.69 -0.86
N VAL A 73 -15.47 7.54 -0.32
CA VAL A 73 -14.22 7.97 -0.93
C VAL A 73 -13.52 6.76 -1.51
N TYR A 74 -13.45 6.71 -2.83
CA TYR A 74 -12.60 5.80 -3.58
C TYR A 74 -11.27 6.49 -3.87
N ALA A 75 -10.24 5.72 -4.19
CA ALA A 75 -8.93 6.27 -4.54
C ALA A 75 -8.96 7.28 -5.72
N TYR A 76 -9.97 7.20 -6.60
CA TYR A 76 -10.06 8.03 -7.81
C TYR A 76 -11.38 8.81 -7.97
N LYS A 77 -12.36 8.62 -7.06
CA LYS A 77 -13.67 9.26 -7.15
C LYS A 77 -14.33 9.40 -5.78
N LEU A 78 -15.34 10.25 -5.72
CA LEU A 78 -16.27 10.38 -4.60
C LEU A 78 -17.65 9.93 -5.08
N THR A 79 -18.41 9.27 -4.22
CA THR A 79 -19.79 8.84 -4.49
C THR A 79 -20.66 9.01 -3.24
N GLY A 80 -21.97 8.86 -3.39
CA GLY A 80 -22.95 9.08 -2.33
C GLY A 80 -23.54 10.48 -2.41
N ASP A 81 -23.95 11.03 -1.27
CA ASP A 81 -24.72 12.28 -1.13
C ASP A 81 -23.83 13.54 -1.22
N VAL A 82 -22.90 13.56 -2.17
CA VAL A 82 -21.87 14.60 -2.32
C VAL A 82 -22.50 15.96 -2.56
N PHE A 83 -23.57 16.01 -3.37
CA PHE A 83 -24.23 17.26 -3.74
C PHE A 83 -24.94 17.89 -2.55
N GLU A 84 -25.63 17.08 -1.75
CA GLU A 84 -26.32 17.48 -0.52
C GLU A 84 -25.32 18.00 0.52
N VAL A 85 -24.22 17.26 0.73
CA VAL A 85 -23.17 17.69 1.67
C VAL A 85 -22.47 18.96 1.18
N ASP A 86 -22.19 19.11 -0.12
CA ASP A 86 -21.64 20.37 -0.67
C ASP A 86 -22.59 21.56 -0.47
N GLY A 87 -23.91 21.33 -0.52
CA GLY A 87 -24.92 22.34 -0.17
C GLY A 87 -24.83 22.77 1.29
N LEU A 88 -24.63 21.83 2.22
CA LEU A 88 -24.41 22.14 3.63
C LEU A 88 -23.07 22.85 3.87
N ASN A 89 -22.01 22.40 3.20
CA ASN A 89 -20.67 22.98 3.30
C ASN A 89 -20.65 24.46 2.91
N HIS A 90 -21.43 24.84 1.90
CA HIS A 90 -21.56 26.22 1.46
C HIS A 90 -22.00 27.17 2.60
N TYR A 91 -22.90 26.74 3.48
CA TYR A 91 -23.38 27.59 4.58
C TYR A 91 -22.32 27.80 5.67
N ILE A 92 -21.44 26.83 5.87
CA ILE A 92 -20.39 26.88 6.91
C ILE A 92 -19.05 27.37 6.35
N GLY A 93 -18.99 27.67 5.05
CA GLY A 93 -17.79 28.13 4.36
C GLY A 93 -16.78 27.04 4.06
N MET A 94 -17.15 25.76 4.19
CA MET A 94 -16.25 24.64 3.88
C MET A 94 -16.15 24.43 2.37
N MET A 95 -14.97 24.04 1.90
CA MET A 95 -14.73 23.75 0.48
C MET A 95 -15.64 22.64 -0.04
N LYS A 96 -15.89 22.63 -1.35
CA LYS A 96 -16.60 21.51 -1.99
C LYS A 96 -15.75 20.24 -1.90
N LEU A 97 -16.39 19.12 -1.58
CA LEU A 97 -15.74 17.81 -1.48
C LEU A 97 -15.08 17.43 -2.81
N GLY A 98 -15.71 17.78 -3.93
CA GLY A 98 -15.17 17.56 -5.26
C GLY A 98 -13.87 18.32 -5.55
N ASP A 99 -13.57 19.40 -4.82
CA ASP A 99 -12.37 20.21 -4.98
C ASP A 99 -11.16 19.65 -4.21
N ALA A 100 -11.41 18.94 -3.11
CA ALA A 100 -10.37 18.26 -2.36
C ALA A 100 -9.74 17.15 -3.22
N ALA A 101 -8.44 16.89 -3.10
CA ALA A 101 -7.71 15.76 -3.69
C ALA A 101 -7.92 15.53 -5.20
N LYS A 102 -8.19 16.59 -5.99
CA LYS A 102 -8.52 16.45 -7.43
C LYS A 102 -7.39 15.82 -8.23
N LEU A 103 -6.15 16.26 -7.99
CA LEU A 103 -4.97 15.79 -8.72
C LEU A 103 -4.66 14.34 -8.33
N GLU A 104 -4.69 14.06 -7.04
CA GLU A 104 -4.44 12.75 -6.45
C GLU A 104 -5.43 11.73 -7.00
N ARG A 105 -6.73 12.05 -6.99
CA ARG A 105 -7.77 11.18 -7.59
C ARG A 105 -7.59 10.97 -9.09
N ALA A 106 -7.15 11.99 -9.83
CA ALA A 106 -6.88 11.84 -11.27
C ALA A 106 -5.69 10.89 -11.52
N VAL A 107 -4.61 11.07 -10.76
CA VAL A 107 -3.38 10.28 -10.89
C VAL A 107 -3.56 8.85 -10.38
N SER A 108 -4.36 8.62 -9.34
CA SER A 108 -4.60 7.30 -8.72
C SER A 108 -4.99 6.20 -9.72
N ARG A 109 -5.77 6.52 -10.77
CA ARG A 109 -6.20 5.52 -11.78
C ARG A 109 -5.03 4.92 -12.55
N VAL A 110 -3.93 5.66 -12.68
CA VAL A 110 -2.72 5.23 -13.41
C VAL A 110 -1.64 4.82 -12.42
N ALA A 111 -1.46 5.57 -11.34
CA ALA A 111 -0.43 5.30 -10.35
C ALA A 111 -0.63 3.96 -9.66
N ILE A 112 -1.86 3.58 -9.29
CA ILE A 112 -2.12 2.33 -8.55
C ILE A 112 -1.79 1.08 -9.39
N PRO A 113 -2.25 0.95 -10.66
CA PRO A 113 -1.78 -0.13 -11.53
C PRO A 113 -0.28 -0.11 -11.78
N LEU A 114 0.34 1.06 -11.90
CA LEU A 114 1.78 1.18 -12.07
C LEU A 114 2.54 0.70 -10.83
N ILE A 115 2.10 1.08 -9.63
CA ILE A 115 2.66 0.62 -8.35
C ILE A 115 2.53 -0.92 -8.23
N ALA A 116 1.37 -1.47 -8.59
CA ALA A 116 1.16 -2.92 -8.62
C ALA A 116 2.12 -3.61 -9.60
N LEU A 117 2.28 -3.05 -10.81
CA LEU A 117 3.22 -3.56 -11.80
C LEU A 117 4.66 -3.52 -11.30
N LEU A 118 5.11 -2.40 -10.70
CA LEU A 118 6.45 -2.25 -10.13
C LEU A 118 6.71 -3.30 -9.04
N ALA A 119 5.71 -3.59 -8.20
CA ALA A 119 5.82 -4.62 -7.18
C ALA A 119 6.04 -6.02 -7.79
N VAL A 120 5.34 -6.36 -8.88
CA VAL A 120 5.54 -7.64 -9.59
C VAL A 120 6.90 -7.67 -10.29
N VAL A 121 7.27 -6.61 -11.01
CA VAL A 121 8.55 -6.50 -11.72
C VAL A 121 9.74 -6.58 -10.78
N SER A 122 9.57 -6.16 -9.51
CA SER A 122 10.62 -6.26 -8.48
C SER A 122 11.19 -7.67 -8.30
N PHE A 123 10.45 -8.73 -8.70
CA PHE A 123 10.93 -10.10 -8.65
C PHE A 123 12.21 -10.32 -9.47
N TRP A 124 12.34 -9.66 -10.62
CA TRP A 124 13.52 -9.77 -11.49
C TRP A 124 14.59 -8.72 -11.21
N VAL A 125 14.30 -7.77 -10.32
CA VAL A 125 15.22 -6.67 -10.00
C VAL A 125 16.14 -7.10 -8.84
N PRO A 126 17.48 -7.00 -9.00
CA PRO A 126 18.42 -7.36 -7.94
C PRO A 126 18.73 -6.20 -6.96
N GLY A 127 19.12 -6.57 -5.74
CA GLY A 127 19.74 -5.66 -4.77
C GLY A 127 18.87 -4.47 -4.34
N ARG A 128 19.48 -3.29 -4.19
CA ARG A 128 18.81 -2.05 -3.73
C ARG A 128 17.66 -1.58 -4.65
N TRP A 129 17.72 -1.91 -5.93
CA TRP A 129 16.68 -1.53 -6.89
C TRP A 129 15.37 -2.27 -6.66
N LYS A 130 15.44 -3.49 -6.08
CA LYS A 130 14.26 -4.23 -5.66
C LYS A 130 13.46 -3.49 -4.59
N TRP A 131 14.17 -2.94 -3.61
CA TRP A 131 13.56 -2.13 -2.55
C TRP A 131 12.89 -0.89 -3.13
N LEU A 132 13.59 -0.15 -4.01
CA LEU A 132 13.01 1.00 -4.69
C LEU A 132 11.75 0.66 -5.48
N ALA A 133 11.70 -0.50 -6.14
CA ALA A 133 10.53 -0.93 -6.91
C ALA A 133 9.30 -1.24 -6.04
N VAL A 134 9.49 -1.75 -4.82
CA VAL A 134 8.36 -2.09 -3.94
C VAL A 134 7.98 -1.00 -2.95
N THR A 135 8.89 -0.05 -2.68
CA THR A 135 8.66 1.04 -1.74
C THR A 135 7.34 1.77 -2.01
N PRO A 136 6.98 2.12 -3.26
CA PRO A 136 5.70 2.77 -3.53
C PRO A 136 4.49 1.99 -3.01
N LEU A 137 4.48 0.66 -3.16
CA LEU A 137 3.38 -0.18 -2.67
C LEU A 137 3.37 -0.26 -1.14
N LEU A 138 4.55 -0.36 -0.52
CA LEU A 138 4.68 -0.42 0.94
C LEU A 138 4.19 0.86 1.63
N ILE A 139 4.51 2.02 1.08
CA ILE A 139 4.14 3.31 1.69
C ILE A 139 2.74 3.79 1.31
N TYR A 140 2.14 3.22 0.26
CA TYR A 140 0.87 3.71 -0.28
C TYR A 140 -0.27 3.82 0.76
N PRO A 141 -0.51 2.83 1.66
CA PRO A 141 -1.55 2.98 2.69
C PRO A 141 -1.29 4.16 3.65
N VAL A 142 -0.02 4.41 3.98
CA VAL A 142 0.36 5.53 4.85
C VAL A 142 0.17 6.85 4.12
N VAL A 143 0.61 6.94 2.86
CA VAL A 143 0.41 8.13 2.01
C VAL A 143 -1.07 8.46 1.88
N PHE A 144 -1.93 7.44 1.67
CA PHE A 144 -3.38 7.65 1.59
C PHE A 144 -3.96 8.25 2.88
N ILE A 145 -3.57 7.74 4.05
CA ILE A 145 -4.05 8.27 5.34
C ILE A 145 -3.59 9.73 5.53
N LEU A 146 -2.32 10.02 5.24
CA LEU A 146 -1.75 11.35 5.40
C LEU A 146 -2.40 12.36 4.44
N ASP A 147 -2.61 11.97 3.18
CA ASP A 147 -3.31 12.79 2.19
C ASP A 147 -4.75 13.06 2.60
N LEU A 148 -5.50 12.01 2.98
CA LEU A 148 -6.86 12.15 3.48
C LEU A 148 -6.91 13.10 4.69
N PHE A 149 -6.01 12.92 5.67
CA PHE A 149 -5.94 13.80 6.84
C PHE A 149 -5.65 15.26 6.46
N ALA A 150 -4.70 15.49 5.55
CA ALA A 150 -4.35 16.82 5.10
C ALA A 150 -5.55 17.54 4.47
N TRP A 151 -6.34 16.84 3.65
CA TRP A 151 -7.55 17.39 3.06
C TRP A 151 -8.67 17.63 4.07
N LEU A 152 -8.88 16.72 5.03
CA LEU A 152 -9.84 16.94 6.11
C LEU A 152 -9.45 18.14 6.98
N TYR A 153 -8.17 18.27 7.32
CA TYR A 153 -7.64 19.40 8.06
C TYR A 153 -7.83 20.70 7.30
N TYR A 154 -7.39 20.75 6.04
CA TYR A 154 -7.52 21.93 5.19
C TYR A 154 -8.97 22.37 5.04
N ALA A 155 -9.90 21.44 4.79
CA ALA A 155 -11.31 21.75 4.63
C ALA A 155 -11.92 22.40 5.88
N GLY A 156 -11.54 21.94 7.08
CA GLY A 156 -12.09 22.46 8.34
C GLY A 156 -11.35 23.67 8.95
N HIS A 157 -10.17 24.03 8.45
CA HIS A 157 -9.40 25.22 8.88
C HIS A 157 -9.37 26.34 7.84
N SER A 158 -9.82 26.08 6.62
CA SER A 158 -9.89 27.06 5.53
C SER A 158 -11.34 27.44 5.24
N LEU A 159 -12.09 27.76 6.30
CA LEU A 159 -13.51 28.15 6.19
C LEU A 159 -13.62 29.58 5.66
N ASP A 160 -14.53 29.80 4.71
CA ASP A 160 -14.85 31.13 4.20
C ASP A 160 -15.49 32.00 5.30
N PRO A 161 -14.85 33.10 5.74
CA PRO A 161 -15.37 33.94 6.80
C PRO A 161 -16.66 34.66 6.40
N THR A 162 -16.97 34.76 5.10
CA THR A 162 -18.17 35.43 4.57
C THR A 162 -19.38 34.51 4.45
N ALA A 163 -19.23 33.20 4.73
CA ALA A 163 -20.34 32.25 4.66
C ALA A 163 -21.40 32.52 5.74
N ALA A 164 -22.65 32.19 5.44
CA ALA A 164 -23.82 32.58 6.24
C ALA A 164 -23.77 32.12 7.71
N LEU A 165 -23.14 30.99 8.00
CA LEU A 165 -23.02 30.41 9.33
C LEU A 165 -21.56 30.31 9.81
N SER A 166 -20.62 31.00 9.16
CA SER A 166 -19.18 30.97 9.51
C SER A 166 -18.94 31.41 10.96
N SER A 167 -19.68 32.40 11.46
CA SER A 167 -19.57 32.90 12.84
C SER A 167 -20.10 31.92 13.90
N SER A 168 -20.84 30.88 13.49
CA SER A 168 -21.47 29.91 14.38
C SER A 168 -20.68 28.60 14.50
N ILE A 169 -19.60 28.44 13.75
CA ILE A 169 -18.78 27.23 13.70
C ILE A 169 -17.31 27.62 13.85
N SER A 170 -16.65 27.06 14.86
CA SER A 170 -15.20 27.16 14.99
C SER A 170 -14.51 26.21 14.01
N GLU A 171 -13.25 26.47 13.70
CA GLU A 171 -12.38 25.53 12.98
C GLU A 171 -12.43 24.13 13.62
N PHE A 172 -12.39 23.11 12.77
CA PHE A 172 -12.47 21.72 13.20
C PHE A 172 -11.68 20.82 12.26
N THR A 173 -11.43 19.58 12.67
CA THR A 173 -10.93 18.54 11.77
C THR A 173 -11.93 17.39 11.75
N PRO A 174 -12.55 17.05 10.61
CA PRO A 174 -13.31 15.81 10.49
C PRO A 174 -12.45 14.62 10.91
N ARG A 175 -13.02 13.67 11.64
CA ARG A 175 -12.26 12.52 12.13
C ARG A 175 -11.97 11.55 11.00
N LEU A 176 -10.76 10.98 10.99
CA LEU A 176 -10.42 9.86 10.11
C LEU A 176 -11.18 8.58 10.50
N LEU A 177 -11.41 8.37 11.78
CA LEU A 177 -12.03 7.16 12.31
C LEU A 177 -12.90 7.50 13.53
N GLY A 178 -14.05 6.83 13.63
CA GLY A 178 -14.97 6.97 14.75
C GLY A 178 -15.92 8.14 14.57
N THR A 179 -16.41 8.67 15.69
CA THR A 179 -17.49 9.66 15.68
C THR A 179 -17.02 11.04 16.10
N GLY A 180 -17.52 12.08 15.43
CA GLY A 180 -17.21 13.48 15.69
C GLY A 180 -18.45 14.35 15.66
N THR A 181 -18.36 15.57 16.19
CA THR A 181 -19.47 16.54 16.20
C THR A 181 -18.99 17.86 15.61
N ILE A 182 -19.79 18.43 14.71
CA ILE A 182 -19.54 19.72 14.06
C ILE A 182 -20.79 20.56 14.24
N GLY A 183 -20.77 21.52 15.17
CA GLY A 183 -21.97 22.25 15.57
C GLY A 183 -23.06 21.30 16.10
N GLN A 184 -24.17 21.20 15.36
CA GLN A 184 -25.29 20.29 15.69
C GLN A 184 -25.25 18.98 14.88
N PHE A 185 -24.26 18.80 14.02
CA PHE A 185 -24.12 17.60 13.18
C PHE A 185 -23.24 16.56 13.85
N ARG A 186 -23.67 15.30 13.78
CA ARG A 186 -22.86 14.14 14.20
C ARG A 186 -22.29 13.47 12.95
N THR A 187 -21.01 13.15 12.98
CA THR A 187 -20.32 12.45 11.89
C THR A 187 -19.82 11.10 12.37
N GLU A 188 -19.85 10.11 11.48
CA GLU A 188 -19.28 8.79 11.70
C GLU A 188 -18.38 8.45 10.53
N ALA A 189 -17.09 8.24 10.79
CA ALA A 189 -16.09 7.97 9.77
C ALA A 189 -15.46 6.60 9.96
N SER A 190 -15.24 5.87 8.87
CA SER A 190 -14.52 4.60 8.92
C SER A 190 -13.72 4.31 7.66
N PHE A 191 -12.64 3.53 7.81
CA PHE A 191 -11.96 2.93 6.66
C PHE A 191 -12.76 1.75 6.13
N ASP A 192 -12.64 1.50 4.85
CA ASP A 192 -13.45 0.52 4.14
C ASP A 192 -12.58 -0.48 3.36
N LEU A 193 -13.20 -1.47 2.72
CA LEU A 193 -12.54 -2.65 2.15
C LEU A 193 -11.40 -2.31 1.18
N GLY A 194 -11.55 -1.27 0.35
CA GLY A 194 -10.49 -0.84 -0.57
C GLY A 194 -9.20 -0.46 0.16
N PHE A 195 -9.30 0.22 1.30
CA PHE A 195 -8.13 0.53 2.12
C PHE A 195 -7.52 -0.73 2.72
N TYR A 196 -8.33 -1.64 3.25
CA TYR A 196 -7.84 -2.89 3.83
C TYR A 196 -7.17 -3.81 2.79
N LEU A 197 -7.64 -3.84 1.54
CA LEU A 197 -6.98 -4.55 0.45
C LEU A 197 -5.60 -3.97 0.14
N ALA A 198 -5.49 -2.64 0.09
CA ALA A 198 -4.21 -1.96 -0.11
C ALA A 198 -3.24 -2.21 1.05
N LEU A 199 -3.74 -2.21 2.29
CA LEU A 199 -2.96 -2.54 3.48
C LEU A 199 -2.47 -3.99 3.45
N LEU A 200 -3.34 -4.94 3.10
CA LEU A 200 -2.98 -6.35 2.95
C LEU A 200 -1.92 -6.55 1.87
N ALA A 201 -2.03 -5.87 0.73
CA ALA A 201 -1.01 -5.88 -0.31
C ALA A 201 0.36 -5.42 0.21
N ALA A 202 0.40 -4.32 0.98
CA ALA A 202 1.62 -3.83 1.59
C ALA A 202 2.23 -4.83 2.59
N VAL A 203 1.40 -5.47 3.42
CA VAL A 203 1.85 -6.51 4.35
C VAL A 203 2.45 -7.71 3.60
N ILE A 204 1.81 -8.19 2.53
CA ILE A 204 2.32 -9.31 1.72
C ILE A 204 3.69 -8.97 1.13
N VAL A 205 3.83 -7.77 0.53
CA VAL A 205 5.10 -7.32 -0.04
C VAL A 205 6.19 -7.22 1.02
N LEU A 206 5.86 -6.70 2.21
CA LEU A 206 6.79 -6.63 3.33
C LEU A 206 7.29 -8.02 3.74
N VAL A 207 6.37 -8.98 3.89
CA VAL A 207 6.70 -10.38 4.23
C VAL A 207 7.62 -11.00 3.17
N VAL A 208 7.31 -10.82 1.88
CA VAL A 208 8.17 -11.31 0.77
C VAL A 208 9.58 -10.73 0.87
N MET A 209 9.72 -9.45 1.21
CA MET A 209 11.04 -8.82 1.37
C MET A 209 11.81 -9.35 2.57
N LEU A 210 11.15 -9.54 3.71
CA LEU A 210 11.77 -10.07 4.92
C LEU A 210 12.23 -11.53 4.74
N MET A 211 11.40 -12.35 4.08
CA MET A 211 11.77 -13.74 3.74
C MET A 211 12.96 -13.79 2.79
N GLY A 212 13.00 -12.91 1.78
CA GLY A 212 14.10 -12.81 0.83
C GLY A 212 15.42 -12.42 1.49
N ARG A 213 15.39 -11.52 2.49
CA ARG A 213 16.57 -11.09 3.24
C ARG A 213 17.11 -12.23 4.13
N LYS A 214 16.24 -12.84 4.93
CA LYS A 214 16.63 -13.94 5.83
C LYS A 214 17.26 -15.12 5.09
N ALA A 215 16.71 -15.50 3.93
CA ALA A 215 17.29 -16.58 3.11
C ALA A 215 18.63 -16.20 2.45
N GLY A 216 18.94 -14.91 2.35
CA GLY A 216 20.25 -14.42 1.92
C GLY A 216 21.28 -14.50 3.06
N ASP A 217 20.88 -14.11 4.27
CA ASP A 217 21.73 -14.14 5.47
C ASP A 217 22.10 -15.58 5.88
N GLU A 218 21.17 -16.53 5.78
CA GLU A 218 21.43 -17.97 6.08
C GLU A 218 22.36 -18.65 5.07
N ALA A 219 22.61 -18.03 3.92
CA ALA A 219 23.43 -18.59 2.84
C ALA A 219 24.84 -17.96 2.75
N ALA A 220 25.12 -16.93 3.55
CA ALA A 220 26.40 -16.24 3.64
C ALA A 220 27.25 -16.82 4.78
#